data_AF-A0A3B6QKI0-F1
#
_entry.id   AF-A0A3B6QKI0-F1
#
_cell.length_a   1.000
_cell.length_b   1.000
_cell.length_c   1.000
_cell.angle_alpha   90.00
_cell.angle_beta   90.00
_cell.angle_gamma   90.00
#
_symmetry.space_group_name_H-M   'P 1'
#
loop_
_entity.id
_entity.type
_entity.pdbx_description
1 polymer ?
#
loop_
_entity_poly.entity_id
_entity_poly.type
_entity_poly.pdbx_seq_one_letter_code
_entity_poly.pdbx_strand_id
1 'polypeptide(L)'
;MLWEWEDGDEAARTGEEVPVDFDFFSFFAKPKDYYKILEVDYDASEETIRSSYIRLALKWHPDKKQDEEKATSRFQDINEAYQVLSNPVKRQEYDKKGVLYVQDQNAADYLNRHKGLILTCNGLGVRYSVW
;
A
#
# COMPACT_ATOMS: atom_id res chain seq x y z
N MET A 1 31.35 -36.59 -51.58
CA MET A 1 32.31 -36.47 -50.47
C MET A 1 32.49 -35.00 -50.21
N LEU A 2 32.43 -34.46 -49.00
CA LEU A 2 31.98 -34.92 -47.69
C LEU A 2 31.90 -33.57 -46.96
N TRP A 3 30.76 -33.27 -46.33
CA TRP A 3 30.68 -32.18 -45.38
C TRP A 3 31.45 -32.63 -44.14
N GLU A 4 32.52 -31.93 -43.77
CA GLU A 4 33.14 -32.01 -42.44
C GLU A 4 33.48 -30.59 -42.01
N TRP A 5 32.73 -30.15 -41.00
CA TRP A 5 33.00 -28.99 -40.16
C TRP A 5 34.40 -29.04 -39.55
N GLU A 6 34.98 -27.89 -39.27
CA GLU A 6 35.71 -27.69 -38.02
C GLU A 6 35.41 -26.28 -37.48
N ASP A 7 35.26 -26.25 -36.17
CA ASP A 7 34.52 -25.30 -35.36
C ASP A 7 35.22 -23.94 -35.21
N GLY A 8 34.41 -22.89 -35.28
CA GLY A 8 34.78 -21.53 -34.91
C GLY A 8 33.83 -21.04 -33.83
N ASP A 9 34.11 -21.42 -32.59
CA ASP A 9 33.53 -20.82 -31.39
C ASP A 9 33.87 -19.33 -31.33
N GLU A 10 32.91 -18.46 -31.62
CA GLU A 10 32.98 -17.05 -31.23
C GLU A 10 31.61 -16.61 -30.70
N ALA A 11 31.54 -16.61 -29.36
CA ALA A 11 30.42 -16.19 -28.56
C ALA A 11 30.02 -14.74 -28.84
N ALA A 12 28.75 -14.50 -29.16
CA ALA A 12 28.17 -13.16 -29.04
C ALA A 12 26.66 -13.20 -28.76
N ARG A 13 26.35 -12.92 -27.49
CA ARG A 13 25.07 -12.42 -26.94
C ARG A 13 23.90 -13.38 -26.95
N THR A 14 23.84 -14.17 -25.88
CA THR A 14 22.60 -14.57 -25.23
C THR A 14 21.68 -13.35 -25.10
N GLY A 15 20.61 -13.31 -25.91
CA GLY A 15 19.46 -12.48 -25.62
C GLY A 15 18.74 -13.06 -24.42
N GLU A 16 19.24 -12.78 -23.21
CA GLU A 16 18.40 -12.84 -22.01
C GLU A 16 17.44 -11.66 -22.11
N GLU A 17 16.26 -11.90 -22.70
CA GLU A 17 15.08 -11.14 -22.33
C GLU A 17 14.82 -11.47 -20.85
N VAL A 18 15.45 -10.70 -19.96
CA VAL A 18 15.05 -10.68 -18.56
C VAL A 18 13.59 -10.25 -18.56
N PRO A 19 12.63 -11.09 -18.12
CA PRO A 19 11.30 -10.63 -17.85
C PRO A 19 11.41 -9.84 -16.55
N VAL A 20 11.85 -8.59 -16.68
CA VAL A 20 11.69 -7.61 -15.62
C VAL A 20 10.21 -7.28 -15.62
N ASP A 21 9.43 -8.09 -14.91
CA ASP A 21 8.12 -7.71 -14.35
C ASP A 21 8.32 -6.61 -13.29
N PHE A 22 9.12 -5.59 -13.64
CA PHE A 22 9.21 -4.36 -12.90
C PHE A 22 8.12 -3.49 -13.50
N ASP A 23 6.99 -3.43 -12.80
CA ASP A 23 6.00 -2.38 -12.96
C ASP A 23 6.69 -1.03 -12.73
N PHE A 24 7.39 -0.51 -13.75
CA PHE A 24 8.03 0.79 -13.77
C PHE A 24 7.00 1.90 -13.51
N PHE A 25 5.77 1.67 -13.96
CA PHE A 25 4.62 2.52 -13.65
C PHE A 25 4.23 2.51 -12.16
N SER A 26 4.51 1.45 -11.39
CA SER A 26 4.28 1.44 -9.94
C SER A 26 5.21 2.41 -9.20
N PHE A 27 6.40 2.70 -9.77
CA PHE A 27 7.35 3.63 -9.18
C PHE A 27 6.91 5.11 -9.31
N PHE A 28 6.11 5.43 -10.33
CA PHE A 28 5.52 6.77 -10.52
C PHE A 28 4.16 6.93 -9.84
N ALA A 29 3.54 5.84 -9.41
CA ALA A 29 2.33 5.90 -8.62
C ALA A 29 2.69 6.44 -7.23
N LYS A 30 2.16 7.61 -6.88
CA LYS A 30 2.25 8.14 -5.51
C LYS A 30 1.83 7.04 -4.52
N PRO A 31 2.56 6.85 -3.41
CA PRO A 31 2.19 5.86 -2.41
C PRO A 31 0.77 6.14 -1.93
N LYS A 32 -0.11 5.15 -2.08
CA LYS A 32 -1.51 5.26 -1.66
C LYS A 32 -1.57 5.25 -0.12
N ASP A 33 -2.19 6.26 0.46
CA ASP A 33 -2.50 6.31 1.90
C ASP A 33 -3.78 5.48 2.17
N TYR A 34 -3.62 4.23 2.61
CA TYR A 34 -4.74 3.32 2.84
C TYR A 34 -5.69 3.78 3.96
N TYR A 35 -5.15 4.42 5.00
CA TYR A 35 -5.96 5.02 6.07
C TYR A 35 -6.86 6.14 5.55
N LYS A 36 -6.34 6.99 4.65
CA LYS A 36 -7.13 8.05 4.00
C LYS A 36 -8.17 7.48 3.03
N ILE A 37 -7.83 6.43 2.28
CA ILE A 37 -8.78 5.75 1.37
C ILE A 37 -9.97 5.17 2.13
N LEU A 38 -9.72 4.55 3.30
CA LEU A 38 -10.78 4.04 4.16
C LEU A 38 -11.43 5.11 5.04
N GLU A 39 -11.01 6.38 4.95
CA GLU A 39 -11.51 7.48 5.79
C GLU A 39 -11.43 7.16 7.30
N VAL A 40 -10.34 6.52 7.73
CA VAL A 40 -10.10 6.14 9.13
C VAL A 40 -8.79 6.74 9.66
N ASP A 41 -8.73 6.95 10.98
CA ASP A 41 -7.51 7.38 11.64
C ASP A 41 -6.45 6.27 11.68
N TYR A 42 -5.17 6.66 11.81
CA TYR A 42 -4.05 5.73 11.94
C TYR A 42 -4.14 4.85 13.20
N ASP A 43 -4.78 5.36 14.27
CA ASP A 43 -5.05 4.64 15.52
C ASP A 43 -6.36 3.82 15.49
N ALA A 44 -7.02 3.69 14.33
CA ALA A 44 -8.31 3.01 14.24
C ALA A 44 -8.23 1.52 14.61
N SER A 45 -9.24 1.06 15.35
CA SER A 45 -9.43 -0.35 15.68
C SER A 45 -9.84 -1.17 14.46
N GLU A 46 -9.61 -2.49 14.50
CA GLU A 46 -10.02 -3.41 13.43
C GLU A 46 -11.52 -3.34 13.14
N GLU A 47 -12.35 -3.18 14.18
CA GLU A 47 -13.79 -2.99 14.06
C GLU A 47 -14.14 -1.72 13.28
N THR A 48 -13.44 -0.63 13.57
CA THR A 48 -13.63 0.66 12.88
C THR A 48 -13.25 0.53 11.40
N ILE A 49 -12.12 -0.12 11.11
CA ILE A 49 -11.66 -0.38 9.74
C ILE A 49 -12.70 -1.21 8.97
N ARG A 50 -13.21 -2.28 9.58
CA ARG A 50 -14.26 -3.12 9.00
C ARG A 50 -15.56 -2.35 8.76
N SER A 51 -15.98 -1.55 9.73
CA SER A 51 -17.21 -0.75 9.59
C SER A 51 -17.12 0.27 8.46
N SER A 52 -15.96 0.94 8.32
CA SER A 52 -15.74 1.91 7.25
C SER A 52 -15.67 1.25 5.88
N TYR A 53 -15.00 0.08 5.79
CA TYR A 53 -14.98 -0.72 4.56
C TYR A 53 -16.40 -1.06 4.10
N ILE A 54 -17.27 -1.56 4.99
CA ILE A 54 -18.66 -1.90 4.63
C ILE A 54 -19.41 -0.67 4.13
N ARG A 55 -19.28 0.47 4.83
CA ARG A 55 -19.90 1.75 4.44
C ARG A 55 -19.46 2.21 3.05
N LEU A 56 -18.15 2.14 2.77
CA LEU A 56 -17.57 2.57 1.50
C LEU A 56 -17.88 1.60 0.35
N ALA A 57 -17.84 0.29 0.61
CA ALA A 57 -18.20 -0.74 -0.36
C ALA A 57 -19.64 -0.58 -0.84
N LEU A 58 -20.59 -0.29 0.06
CA LEU A 58 -21.99 -0.02 -0.30
C LEU A 58 -22.15 1.29 -1.10
N LYS A 59 -21.31 2.29 -0.84
CA LYS A 59 -21.33 3.60 -1.52
C LYS A 59 -20.78 3.53 -2.94
N TRP A 60 -19.76 2.70 -3.15
CA TRP A 60 -19.01 2.57 -4.41
C TRP A 60 -19.28 1.25 -5.15
N HIS A 61 -20.30 0.50 -4.77
CA HIS A 61 -20.66 -0.75 -5.44
C HIS A 61 -21.02 -0.49 -6.91
N PRO A 62 -20.42 -1.23 -7.88
CA PRO A 62 -20.62 -0.98 -9.31
C PRO A 62 -22.09 -1.12 -9.74
N ASP A 63 -22.83 -2.03 -9.12
CA ASP A 63 -24.27 -2.27 -9.39
C ASP A 63 -25.16 -1.03 -9.15
N LYS A 64 -24.77 -0.10 -8.28
CA LYS A 64 -25.58 1.08 -7.94
C LYS A 64 -25.17 2.36 -8.66
N LYS A 65 -24.06 2.36 -9.41
CA LYS A 65 -23.47 3.55 -10.01
C LYS A 65 -23.35 3.35 -11.52
N GLN A 66 -24.07 4.17 -12.29
CA GLN A 66 -24.01 4.22 -13.75
C GLN A 66 -22.65 4.68 -14.31
N ASP A 67 -21.76 5.20 -13.47
CA ASP A 67 -20.41 5.67 -13.84
C ASP A 67 -19.39 4.58 -13.43
N GLU A 68 -19.35 3.50 -14.23
CA GLU A 68 -18.71 2.23 -13.88
C GLU A 68 -17.20 2.35 -13.68
N GLU A 69 -16.50 3.18 -14.46
CA GLU A 69 -15.04 3.25 -14.45
C GLU A 69 -14.49 3.84 -13.13
N LYS A 70 -15.05 4.96 -12.67
CA LYS A 70 -14.60 5.62 -11.42
C LYS A 70 -15.00 4.83 -10.19
N ALA A 71 -16.20 4.24 -10.20
CA ALA A 71 -16.67 3.41 -9.10
C ALA A 71 -15.80 2.16 -8.95
N THR A 72 -15.47 1.50 -10.07
CA THR A 72 -14.61 0.31 -10.07
C THR A 72 -13.20 0.63 -9.58
N SER A 73 -12.58 1.71 -10.08
CA SER A 73 -11.24 2.11 -9.63
C SER A 73 -11.22 2.44 -8.13
N ARG A 74 -12.20 3.20 -7.62
CA ARG A 74 -12.30 3.48 -6.18
C ARG A 74 -12.55 2.24 -5.34
N PHE A 75 -13.38 1.33 -5.84
CA PHE A 75 -13.68 0.07 -5.14
C PHE A 75 -12.43 -0.83 -5.05
N GLN A 76 -11.62 -0.87 -6.10
CA GLN A 76 -10.33 -1.57 -6.08
C GLN A 76 -9.40 -0.98 -5.02
N ASP A 77 -9.27 0.35 -4.96
CA ASP A 77 -8.45 1.02 -3.94
C ASP A 77 -8.94 0.72 -2.51
N ILE A 78 -10.26 0.72 -2.29
CA ILE A 78 -10.88 0.41 -0.98
C ILE A 78 -10.59 -1.05 -0.58
N ASN A 79 -10.69 -1.98 -1.54
CA ASN A 79 -10.44 -3.40 -1.28
C ASN A 79 -8.95 -3.66 -0.99
N GLU A 80 -8.05 -3.04 -1.76
CA GLU A 80 -6.60 -3.09 -1.52
C GLU A 80 -6.25 -2.57 -0.12
N ALA A 81 -6.79 -1.40 0.24
CA ALA A 81 -6.59 -0.80 1.57
C ALA A 81 -7.07 -1.74 2.70
N TYR A 82 -8.25 -2.34 2.55
CA TYR A 82 -8.79 -3.26 3.55
C TYR A 82 -7.95 -4.53 3.69
N GLN A 83 -7.45 -5.11 2.58
CA GLN A 83 -6.60 -6.31 2.64
C GLN A 83 -5.29 -6.10 3.39
N VAL A 84 -4.74 -4.89 3.32
CA VAL A 84 -3.51 -4.52 4.03
C VAL A 84 -3.81 -4.19 5.49
N LEU A 85 -4.83 -3.37 5.75
CA LEU A 85 -5.12 -2.85 7.09
C LEU A 85 -5.89 -3.84 7.99
N SER A 86 -6.62 -4.80 7.42
CA SER A 86 -7.37 -5.81 8.19
C SER A 86 -6.48 -6.83 8.88
N ASN A 87 -5.29 -7.12 8.35
CA ASN A 87 -4.38 -8.09 8.95
C ASN A 87 -3.30 -7.36 9.77
N PRO A 88 -3.14 -7.67 11.06
CA PRO A 88 -2.19 -6.96 11.93
C PRO A 88 -0.74 -7.07 11.45
N VAL A 89 -0.35 -8.19 10.86
CA VAL A 89 1.02 -8.40 10.33
C VAL A 89 1.26 -7.50 9.11
N LYS A 90 0.32 -7.51 8.15
CA LYS A 90 0.41 -6.67 6.95
C LYS A 90 0.32 -5.18 7.28
N ARG A 91 -0.51 -4.82 8.26
CA ARG A 91 -0.61 -3.44 8.78
C ARG A 91 0.71 -2.99 9.38
N GLN A 92 1.35 -3.81 10.22
CA GLN A 92 2.67 -3.47 10.76
C GLN A 92 3.74 -3.31 9.68
N GLU A 93 3.76 -4.19 8.68
CA GLU A 93 4.68 -4.06 7.54
C GLU A 93 4.42 -2.80 6.73
N TYR A 94 3.14 -2.46 6.50
CA TYR A 94 2.74 -1.23 5.83
C TYR A 94 3.14 0.00 6.63
N ASP A 95 2.90 0.02 7.94
CA ASP A 95 3.27 1.15 8.81
C ASP A 95 4.80 1.32 8.85
N LYS A 96 5.57 0.22 8.94
CA LYS A 96 7.05 0.24 8.86
C LYS A 96 7.55 0.79 7.53
N LYS A 97 6.94 0.38 6.40
CA LYS A 97 7.29 0.89 5.07
C LYS A 97 6.85 2.35 4.89
N GLY A 98 5.69 2.71 5.43
CA GLY A 98 5.13 4.06 5.36
C GLY A 98 6.00 5.11 6.03
N VAL A 99 6.75 4.73 7.08
CA VAL A 99 7.78 5.59 7.73
C VAL A 99 8.92 5.98 6.79
N LEU A 100 9.23 5.17 5.76
CA LEU A 100 10.32 5.44 4.81
C LEU A 100 9.90 6.33 3.63
N TYR A 101 8.60 6.42 3.34
CA TYR A 101 8.04 7.19 2.22
C TYR A 101 7.28 8.44 2.68
N VAL A 102 7.78 9.12 3.70
CA VAL A 102 7.15 10.35 4.20
C VAL A 102 7.41 11.50 3.21
N GLN A 103 6.50 11.65 2.24
CA GLN A 103 6.26 12.92 1.55
C GLN A 103 5.05 13.62 2.18
N ASP A 104 5.06 13.78 3.51
CA ASP A 104 4.02 14.55 4.20
C ASP A 104 4.24 16.03 3.88
N GLN A 105 3.46 16.57 2.94
CA GLN A 105 3.48 18.00 2.63
C GLN A 105 2.77 18.84 3.72
N ASN A 106 2.09 18.20 4.67
CA ASN A 106 1.28 18.85 5.69
C ASN A 106 1.67 18.39 7.11
N ALA A 107 2.02 19.35 7.98
CA ALA A 107 2.36 19.08 9.37
C ALA A 107 1.22 18.39 10.15
N ALA A 108 -0.04 18.66 9.78
CA ALA A 108 -1.20 18.01 10.42
C ALA A 108 -1.25 16.50 10.16
N ASP A 109 -0.90 16.07 8.94
CA ASP A 109 -0.92 14.65 8.57
C ASP A 109 0.20 13.88 9.28
N TYR A 110 1.39 14.48 9.35
CA TYR A 110 2.52 13.95 10.12
C TYR A 110 2.17 13.80 11.60
N LEU A 111 1.54 14.83 12.19
CA LEU A 111 1.09 14.80 13.58
C LEU A 111 0.01 13.75 13.83
N ASN A 112 -0.92 13.52 12.88
CA ASN A 112 -1.96 12.51 13.04
C ASN A 112 -1.38 11.09 12.94
N ARG A 113 -0.41 10.86 12.03
CA ARG A 113 0.32 9.59 11.91
C ARG A 113 1.16 9.28 13.15
N HIS A 114 1.82 10.30 13.71
CA HIS A 114 2.72 10.16 14.85
C HIS A 114 2.10 10.62 16.17
N LYS A 115 0.77 10.72 16.24
CA LYS A 115 0.06 11.23 17.41
C LYS A 115 0.42 10.44 18.67
N GLY A 116 0.49 9.12 18.58
CA GLY A 116 0.91 8.25 19.69
C GLY A 116 2.36 8.46 20.16
N LEU A 117 3.25 8.92 19.26
CA LEU A 117 4.67 9.16 19.57
C LEU A 117 4.90 10.58 20.13
N ILE A 118 4.21 11.57 19.55
CA ILE A 118 4.40 13.00 19.83
C ILE A 118 3.60 13.45 21.08
N LEU A 119 2.44 12.84 21.37
CA LEU A 119 1.62 13.22 22.54
C LEU A 119 2.08 12.67 23.89
N THR A 120 3.23 11.99 23.97
CA THR A 120 3.85 11.67 25.28
C THR A 120 4.25 12.91 26.07
N CYS A 121 4.14 14.10 25.46
CA CYS A 121 4.47 15.38 26.08
C CYS A 121 3.27 16.20 26.57
N ASN A 122 2.13 15.58 26.89
CA ASN A 122 1.17 16.18 27.83
C ASN A 122 1.35 15.50 29.18
N GLY A 123 2.10 16.17 30.07
CA GLY A 123 2.72 15.61 31.28
C GLY A 123 1.87 14.68 32.15
N LEU A 124 2.56 13.67 32.72
CA LEU A 124 2.10 12.71 33.73
C LEU A 124 0.94 11.77 33.29
N GLY A 125 1.21 10.69 32.55
CA GLY A 125 0.12 9.75 32.22
C GLY A 125 0.50 8.54 31.41
N VAL A 126 1.13 7.57 32.08
CA VAL A 126 1.33 6.16 31.67
C VAL A 126 0.13 5.58 30.91
N ARG A 127 0.38 4.88 29.80
CA ARG A 127 -0.62 4.06 29.09
C ARG A 127 -0.16 2.61 28.80
N TYR A 128 0.68 2.07 29.67
CA TYR A 128 0.94 0.63 29.73
C TYR A 128 1.02 0.21 31.20
N SER A 129 0.16 -0.71 31.61
CA SER A 129 0.34 -1.46 32.86
C SER A 129 1.53 -2.39 32.67
N VAL A 130 2.67 -2.00 33.22
CA VAL A 130 3.86 -2.84 33.33
C VAL A 130 3.68 -3.66 34.61
N TRP A 131 3.56 -4.98 34.48
CA TRP A 131 3.80 -5.91 35.59
C TRP A 131 5.28 -5.87 35.98
#